data_AF-A0A914ZV18-F1
#
_entry.id   AF-A0A914ZV18-F1
#
_cell.length_a   1.000
_cell.length_b   1.000
_cell.length_c   1.000
_cell.angle_alpha   90.00
_cell.angle_beta   90.00
_cell.angle_gamma   90.00
#
_symmetry.space_group_name_H-M   'P 1'
#
loop_
_entity.id
_entity.type
_entity.pdbx_description
1 polymer ?
#
loop_
_entity_poly.entity_id
_entity_poly.type
_entity_poly.pdbx_seq_one_letter_code
_entity_poly.pdbx_strand_id
1 'polypeptide(L)'
;LGIVHSIATFSLNGDILEEKGIIKETIMPTKAKGDILREYIVVGRKLPTEKEPNPPLYKMRIFASNHVIAKSRFWYFTSMLRRVKKGRGEIVSCEEVFEKRPGSVKNYGIWLRYDSRTNHHNMYREYVIIQWPER
;
A
#
# COMPACT_ATOMS: atom_id res chain seq x y z
N LEU A 1 7.74 27.42 2.32
CA LEU A 1 7.53 26.75 1.01
C LEU A 1 8.22 25.40 1.06
N GLY A 2 7.51 24.29 0.79
CA GLY A 2 8.11 22.97 0.64
C GLY A 2 7.67 21.97 1.69
N ILE A 3 6.52 21.33 1.46
CA ILE A 3 5.92 20.29 2.30
C ILE A 3 6.80 19.04 2.27
N VAL A 4 7.32 18.66 3.45
CA VAL A 4 8.09 17.43 3.68
C VAL A 4 7.14 16.24 3.58
N HIS A 5 7.20 15.47 2.49
CA HIS A 5 6.51 14.20 2.39
C HIS A 5 7.25 13.16 3.25
N SER A 6 6.79 12.99 4.50
CA SER A 6 7.18 11.85 5.35
C SER A 6 6.68 10.56 4.71
N ILE A 7 7.55 9.86 4.01
CA ILE A 7 7.42 8.44 3.75
C ILE A 7 8.06 7.74 4.95
N ALA A 8 7.25 6.98 5.68
CA ALA A 8 7.59 6.34 6.94
C ALA A 8 8.89 5.53 6.82
N THR A 9 9.85 5.86 7.68
CA THR A 9 11.08 5.13 7.93
C THR A 9 10.76 3.72 8.41
N PHE A 10 11.08 2.73 7.58
CA PHE A 10 11.07 1.31 7.93
C PHE A 10 12.30 1.00 8.78
N SER A 11 12.12 0.98 10.09
CA SER A 11 13.03 0.33 11.03
C SER A 11 12.17 -0.39 12.05
N LEU A 12 12.35 -1.71 12.18
CA LEU A 12 12.04 -2.44 13.41
C LEU A 12 12.69 -3.82 13.33
N ASN A 13 13.56 -4.01 14.31
CA ASN A 13 14.19 -5.25 14.73
C ASN A 13 13.17 -6.35 15.04
N GLY A 14 13.64 -7.60 14.92
CA GLY A 14 13.25 -8.75 15.74
C GLY A 14 11.76 -9.10 15.81
N ASP A 15 11.36 -10.17 15.13
CA ASP A 15 11.25 -11.48 15.79
C ASP A 15 10.51 -12.48 14.88
N ILE A 16 11.18 -13.61 14.71
CA ILE A 16 10.79 -14.82 13.98
C ILE A 16 9.75 -15.55 14.83
N LEU A 17 8.66 -16.06 14.22
CA LEU A 17 8.01 -17.30 14.66
C LEU A 17 7.42 -18.03 13.46
N GLU A 18 8.10 -19.11 13.08
CA GLU A 18 7.66 -20.16 12.17
C GLU A 18 7.02 -21.26 13.01
N GLU A 19 5.74 -21.62 12.77
CA GLU A 19 5.31 -23.03 12.78
C GLU A 19 3.85 -23.26 12.33
N LYS A 20 3.68 -24.34 11.57
CA LYS A 20 2.47 -25.17 11.31
C LYS A 20 1.48 -24.74 10.22
N GLY A 21 1.62 -25.41 9.08
CA GLY A 21 0.67 -26.44 8.65
C GLY A 21 -0.77 -26.01 8.39
N ILE A 22 -1.11 -25.90 7.10
CA ILE A 22 -2.46 -25.80 6.52
C ILE A 22 -3.24 -24.54 6.94
N ILE A 23 -3.01 -23.46 6.19
CA ILE A 23 -4.08 -22.54 5.80
C ILE A 23 -3.82 -22.05 4.37
N LYS A 24 -4.86 -22.25 3.56
CA LYS A 24 -5.08 -21.81 2.19
C LYS A 24 -4.29 -20.56 1.82
N GLU A 25 -3.65 -20.65 0.66
CA GLU A 25 -3.07 -19.61 -0.19
C GLU A 25 -3.88 -18.29 -0.20
N THR A 26 -3.84 -17.57 0.92
CA THR A 26 -4.35 -16.21 1.14
C THR A 26 -3.18 -15.31 1.50
N ILE A 27 -1.98 -15.70 1.09
CA ILE A 27 -0.91 -14.75 0.85
C ILE A 27 -1.16 -14.38 -0.61
N MET A 28 -1.77 -13.23 -0.90
CA MET A 28 -1.79 -12.72 -2.26
C MET A 28 -0.45 -12.00 -2.48
N PRO A 29 0.61 -12.66 -3.03
CA PRO A 29 1.62 -11.89 -3.70
C PRO A 29 0.87 -11.17 -4.82
N THR A 30 0.91 -9.83 -4.84
CA THR A 30 0.28 -9.06 -5.90
C THR A 30 0.88 -9.56 -7.21
N LYS A 31 0.14 -10.39 -7.94
CA LYS A 31 0.58 -10.96 -9.21
C LYS A 31 0.36 -9.87 -10.25
N ALA A 32 1.18 -8.84 -10.23
CA ALA A 32 1.17 -7.76 -11.24
C ALA A 32 1.81 -8.24 -12.54
N LYS A 33 1.55 -9.48 -12.95
CA LYS A 33 2.26 -10.12 -14.06
C LYS A 33 1.63 -9.66 -15.38
N GLY A 34 2.04 -8.48 -15.83
CA GLY A 34 1.63 -7.88 -17.11
C GLY A 34 0.51 -6.85 -17.01
N ASP A 35 -0.09 -6.65 -15.84
CA ASP A 35 -1.17 -5.68 -15.66
C ASP A 35 -0.62 -4.26 -15.44
N ILE A 36 -1.26 -3.29 -16.10
CA ILE A 36 -1.03 -1.87 -15.85
C ILE A 36 -1.53 -1.53 -14.44
N LEU A 37 -0.65 -1.01 -13.60
CA LEU A 37 -1.00 -0.57 -12.26
C LEU A 37 -1.56 0.85 -12.30
N ARG A 38 -2.68 1.04 -11.62
CA ARG A 38 -3.31 2.35 -11.37
C ARG A 38 -3.03 2.78 -9.96
N GLU A 39 -2.98 4.09 -9.74
CA GLU A 39 -2.77 4.67 -8.42
C GLU A 39 -4.12 4.88 -7.73
N TYR A 40 -4.27 4.36 -6.51
CA TYR A 40 -5.44 4.57 -5.67
C TYR A 40 -5.05 5.24 -4.35
N ILE A 41 -5.81 6.25 -3.95
CA ILE A 41 -5.82 6.76 -2.59
C ILE A 41 -6.92 6.02 -1.83
N VAL A 42 -6.53 5.24 -0.83
CA VAL A 42 -7.46 4.53 0.05
C VAL A 42 -7.39 5.15 1.44
N VAL A 43 -8.54 5.55 1.95
CA VAL A 43 -8.71 6.11 3.30
C VAL A 43 -9.61 5.18 4.10
N GLY A 44 -9.17 4.79 5.29
CA GLY A 44 -9.95 3.96 6.19
C GLY A 44 -9.70 4.28 7.65
N ARG A 45 -10.58 3.81 8.52
CA ARG A 45 -10.51 4.00 9.97
C ARG A 45 -10.99 2.74 10.70
N LYS A 46 -10.74 2.71 12.01
CA LYS A 46 -11.44 1.76 12.90
C LYS A 46 -12.91 2.14 12.99
N LEU A 47 -13.77 1.17 13.30
CA LEU A 47 -15.14 1.47 13.66
C LEU A 47 -15.15 2.28 14.97
N PRO A 48 -15.95 3.35 15.06
CA PRO A 48 -16.16 4.07 16.31
C PRO A 48 -16.62 3.14 17.43
N THR A 49 -16.07 3.31 18.62
CA THR A 49 -16.50 2.57 19.82
C THR A 49 -16.78 3.56 20.95
N GLU A 50 -17.50 3.14 21.98
CA GLU A 50 -17.81 4.00 23.14
C GLU A 50 -16.54 4.58 23.80
N LYS A 51 -15.44 3.81 23.79
CA LYS A 51 -14.14 4.24 24.32
C LYS A 51 -13.39 5.21 23.40
N GLU A 52 -13.61 5.11 22.09
CA GLU A 52 -12.94 5.92 21.07
C GLU A 52 -13.96 6.28 19.98
N PRO A 53 -14.75 7.37 20.19
CA PRO A 53 -15.81 7.75 19.25
C PRO A 53 -15.26 8.33 17.94
N ASN A 54 -14.07 8.94 17.99
CA ASN A 54 -13.43 9.57 16.85
C ASN A 54 -12.08 8.91 16.53
N PRO A 55 -12.07 7.70 15.95
CA PRO A 55 -10.83 7.02 15.61
C PRO A 55 -10.09 7.74 14.47
N PRO A 56 -8.74 7.67 14.45
CA PRO A 56 -7.94 8.33 13.43
C PRO A 56 -8.15 7.74 12.03
N LEU A 57 -8.06 8.59 11.01
CA LEU A 57 -8.10 8.22 9.60
C LEU A 57 -6.69 7.85 9.10
N TYR A 58 -6.59 6.72 8.42
CA TYR A 58 -5.38 6.27 7.76
C TYR A 58 -5.54 6.39 6.25
N LYS A 59 -4.63 7.14 5.62
CA LYS A 59 -4.57 7.35 4.17
C LYS A 59 -3.35 6.64 3.60
N MET A 60 -3.54 5.86 2.54
CA MET A 60 -2.46 5.16 1.83
C MET A 60 -2.58 5.38 0.32
N ARG A 61 -1.43 5.54 -0.35
CA ARG A 61 -1.32 5.46 -1.81
C ARG A 61 -0.99 4.01 -2.17
N ILE A 62 -1.83 3.39 -2.99
CA ILE A 62 -1.76 1.97 -3.33
C ILE A 62 -1.79 1.82 -4.84
N PHE A 63 -0.78 1.14 -5.38
CA PHE A 63 -0.74 0.76 -6.78
C PHE A 63 -1.39 -0.62 -6.97
N ALA A 64 -2.45 -0.69 -7.76
CA ALA A 64 -3.22 -1.91 -8.00
C ALA A 64 -3.87 -1.87 -9.39
N SER A 65 -4.25 -3.04 -9.93
CA SER A 65 -4.95 -3.11 -11.22
C SER A 65 -6.42 -2.68 -11.12
N ASN A 66 -7.05 -2.81 -9.95
CA ASN A 66 -8.41 -2.35 -9.72
C ASN A 66 -8.63 -1.92 -8.25
N HIS A 67 -9.74 -1.24 -8.01
CA HIS A 67 -10.12 -0.74 -6.69
C HIS A 67 -10.36 -1.86 -5.65
N VAL A 68 -10.75 -3.08 -6.07
CA VAL A 68 -10.98 -4.21 -5.16
C VAL A 68 -9.65 -4.69 -4.57
N ILE A 69 -8.64 -4.85 -5.42
CA ILE A 69 -7.27 -5.19 -5.02
C ILE A 69 -6.69 -4.05 -4.18
N ALA A 70 -6.93 -2.79 -4.53
CA ALA A 70 -6.49 -1.65 -3.72
C ALA A 70 -7.02 -1.71 -2.28
N LYS A 71 -8.33 -1.97 -2.11
CA LYS A 71 -8.95 -2.15 -0.78
C LYS A 71 -8.36 -3.35 -0.01
N SER A 72 -8.08 -4.46 -0.70
CA SER A 72 -7.45 -5.63 -0.09
C SER A 72 -6.04 -5.32 0.42
N ARG A 73 -5.22 -4.65 -0.39
CA ARG A 73 -3.86 -4.23 -0.03
C ARG A 73 -3.84 -3.21 1.09
N PHE A 74 -4.83 -2.32 1.14
CA PHE A 74 -4.99 -1.39 2.27
C PHE A 74 -5.08 -2.17 3.59
N TRP A 75 -5.99 -3.15 3.67
CA TRP A 75 -6.14 -3.96 4.88
C TRP A 75 -4.90 -4.78 5.24
N TYR A 76 -4.20 -5.31 4.24
CA TYR A 76 -2.92 -6.00 4.44
C TYR A 76 -1.92 -5.08 5.16
N PHE A 77 -1.65 -3.89 4.61
CA PHE A 77 -0.68 -2.98 5.21
C PHE A 77 -1.16 -2.39 6.54
N THR A 78 -2.44 -2.03 6.70
CA THR A 78 -2.95 -1.47 7.96
C THR A 78 -2.94 -2.50 9.09
N SER A 79 -3.14 -3.78 8.77
CA SER A 79 -3.04 -4.86 9.76
C SER A 79 -1.61 -5.02 10.27
N MET A 80 -0.61 -4.87 9.40
CA MET A 80 0.80 -4.93 9.75
C MET A 80 1.26 -3.69 10.55
N LEU A 81 0.85 -2.50 10.10
CA LEU A 81 1.35 -1.23 10.66
C LEU A 81 0.60 -0.77 11.91
N ARG A 82 -0.73 -0.95 11.94
CA ARG A 82 -1.61 -0.37 12.98
C ARG A 82 -2.47 -1.41 13.68
N ARG A 83 -2.27 -2.71 13.37
CA ARG A 83 -3.06 -3.84 13.91
C ARG A 83 -4.58 -3.66 13.70
N VAL A 84 -4.98 -2.94 12.66
CA VAL A 84 -6.38 -2.75 12.28
C VAL A 84 -6.79 -3.82 11.28
N LYS A 85 -7.83 -4.59 11.63
CA LYS A 85 -8.39 -5.64 10.78
C LYS A 85 -9.65 -5.15 10.07
N LYS A 86 -9.91 -5.69 8.88
CA LYS A 86 -11.12 -5.41 8.07
C LYS A 86 -12.43 -5.56 8.86
N GLY A 87 -12.52 -6.55 9.76
CA GLY A 87 -13.75 -6.77 10.54
C GLY A 87 -14.04 -5.71 11.62
N ARG A 88 -13.04 -4.91 12.02
CA ARG A 88 -13.19 -3.84 13.03
C ARG A 88 -12.89 -2.46 12.45
N GLY A 89 -12.93 -2.33 11.13
CA GLY A 89 -12.65 -1.08 10.45
C GLY A 89 -13.48 -0.94 9.18
N GLU A 90 -13.54 0.28 8.69
CA GLU A 90 -14.25 0.63 7.48
C GLU A 90 -13.35 1.43 6.55
N ILE A 91 -13.61 1.31 5.25
CA ILE A 91 -12.98 2.15 4.23
C ILE A 91 -13.92 3.33 4.00
N VAL A 92 -13.42 4.54 4.23
CA VAL A 92 -14.16 5.79 4.08
C VAL A 92 -14.19 6.24 2.63
N SER A 93 -13.04 6.16 1.94
CA SER A 93 -12.94 6.49 0.51
C SER A 93 -11.91 5.60 -0.19
N CYS A 94 -12.14 5.34 -1.47
CA CYS A 94 -11.21 4.70 -2.39
C CYS A 94 -11.34 5.43 -3.73
N GLU A 95 -10.36 6.27 -4.04
CA GLU A 95 -10.35 7.14 -5.22
C GLU A 95 -9.15 6.81 -6.10
N GLU A 96 -9.36 6.78 -7.41
CA GLU A 96 -8.29 6.65 -8.40
C GLU A 96 -7.62 8.00 -8.61
N VAL A 97 -6.28 8.02 -8.60
CA VAL A 97 -5.49 9.23 -8.78
C VAL A 97 -4.93 9.25 -10.19
N PHE A 98 -5.25 10.32 -10.90
CA PHE A 98 -4.68 10.60 -12.21
C PHE A 98 -3.51 11.56 -12.11
N GLU A 99 -2.55 11.39 -13.00
CA GLU A 99 -1.40 12.28 -13.10
C GLU A 99 -1.84 13.68 -13.55
N LYS A 100 -1.35 14.71 -12.85
CA LYS A 100 -1.75 16.11 -13.06
C LYS A 100 -1.24 16.66 -14.38
N ARG A 101 -0.09 16.18 -14.85
CA ARG A 101 0.53 16.60 -16.12
C ARG A 101 0.86 15.37 -16.95
N PRO A 102 -0.14 14.80 -17.64
CA PRO A 102 0.12 13.69 -18.55
C PRO A 102 1.00 14.16 -19.71
N GLY A 103 1.87 13.28 -20.22
CA GLY A 103 2.76 13.56 -21.35
C GLY A 103 4.09 14.25 -21.01
N SER A 104 4.30 14.72 -19.78
CA SER A 104 5.62 15.20 -19.34
C SER A 104 6.50 14.04 -18.85
N VAL A 105 7.77 14.02 -19.26
CA VAL A 105 8.78 13.08 -18.74
C VAL A 105 9.11 13.42 -17.30
N LYS A 106 9.11 12.42 -16.42
CA LYS A 106 9.45 12.60 -15.00
C LYS A 106 10.32 11.46 -14.48
N ASN A 107 11.18 11.81 -13.53
CA ASN A 107 12.03 10.87 -12.81
C ASN A 107 11.34 10.47 -11.50
N TYR A 108 11.18 9.17 -11.27
CA TYR A 108 10.58 8.60 -10.06
C TYR A 108 11.58 7.71 -9.35
N GLY A 109 11.87 8.03 -8.10
CA GLY A 109 12.61 7.16 -7.18
C GLY A 109 11.64 6.24 -6.45
N ILE A 110 11.88 4.93 -6.52
CA ILE A 110 11.07 3.92 -5.85
C ILE A 110 11.96 3.21 -4.82
N TRP A 111 11.58 3.33 -3.55
CA TRP A 111 12.07 2.46 -2.49
C TRP A 111 11.14 1.26 -2.38
N LEU A 112 11.72 0.07 -2.46
CA LEU A 112 10.97 -1.17 -2.30
C LEU A 112 11.73 -2.14 -1.41
N ARG A 113 10.95 -2.94 -0.69
CA ARG A 113 11.44 -4.13 0.00
C ARG A 113 10.93 -5.34 -0.76
N TYR A 114 11.83 -6.27 -1.07
CA TYR A 114 11.48 -7.53 -1.71
C TYR A 114 12.04 -8.71 -0.94
N ASP A 115 11.38 -9.84 -1.11
CA ASP A 115 11.79 -11.11 -0.50
C ASP A 115 12.51 -11.92 -1.57
N SER A 116 13.77 -12.28 -1.30
CA SER A 116 14.50 -13.27 -2.09
C SER A 116 14.20 -14.68 -1.60
N ARG A 117 14.81 -15.69 -2.21
CA ARG A 117 14.70 -17.08 -1.73
C ARG A 117 15.19 -17.26 -0.30
N THR A 118 16.04 -16.34 0.19
CA THR A 118 16.81 -16.55 1.41
C THR A 118 16.69 -15.38 2.39
N ASN A 119 16.40 -14.16 1.93
CA ASN A 119 16.38 -12.98 2.81
C ASN A 119 15.50 -11.85 2.27
N HIS A 120 15.20 -10.88 3.12
CA HIS A 120 14.56 -9.62 2.79
C HIS A 120 15.59 -8.56 2.40
N HIS A 121 15.36 -7.88 1.29
CA HIS A 121 16.27 -6.87 0.78
C HIS A 121 15.53 -5.56 0.51
N ASN A 122 16.13 -4.46 0.94
CA ASN A 122 15.69 -3.12 0.56
C ASN A 122 16.42 -2.70 -0.71
N MET A 123 15.72 -2.03 -1.62
CA MET A 123 16.27 -1.53 -2.87
C MET A 123 15.71 -0.14 -3.14
N TYR A 124 16.57 0.74 -3.64
CA TYR A 124 16.18 1.99 -4.28
C TYR A 124 16.43 1.88 -5.77
N ARG A 125 15.48 2.34 -6.59
CA ARG A 125 15.65 2.38 -8.04
C ARG A 125 14.93 3.56 -8.65
N GLU A 126 15.58 4.18 -9.63
CA GLU A 126 15.03 5.30 -10.38
C GLU A 126 14.46 4.83 -11.72
N TYR A 127 13.33 5.41 -12.09
CA TYR A 127 12.64 5.15 -13.34
C TYR A 127 12.26 6.47 -13.99
N VAL A 128 12.54 6.57 -15.28
CA VAL A 128 12.08 7.69 -16.12
C VAL A 128 10.83 7.23 -16.84
N ILE A 129 9.68 7.78 -16.49
CA ILE A 129 8.39 7.37 -17.07
C ILE A 129 7.60 8.58 -17.56
N ILE A 130 6.76 8.30 -18.56
CA ILE A 130 5.76 9.22 -19.09
C ILE A 130 4.42 8.52 -18.89
N GLN A 131 3.51 9.17 -18.16
CA GLN A 131 2.13 8.70 -18.08
C GLN A 131 1.33 9.39 -19.19
N TRP A 132 0.87 8.61 -20.15
CA TRP A 132 -0.03 9.10 -21.18
C TRP A 132 -1.44 9.28 -20.61
N PRO A 133 -2.18 10.33 -21.03
CA PRO A 133 -3.57 10.44 -20.65
C PRO A 133 -4.35 9.27 -21.26
N GLU A 134 -5.27 8.69 -20.50
CA GLU A 134 -6.22 7.73 -21.07
C GLU A 134 -7.02 8.44 -22.19
N ARG A 135 -7.17 7.77 -23.33
CA ARG A 135 -7.91 8.27 -24.50
C ARG A 135 -9.42 8.14 -24.30
#